data_AF-A0A950IHE2-F1
#
_entry.id   AF-A0A950IHE2-F1
#
_cell.length_a   1.000
_cell.length_b   1.000
_cell.length_c   1.000
_cell.angle_alpha   90.00
_cell.angle_beta   90.00
_cell.angle_gamma   90.00
#
_symmetry.space_group_name_H-M   'P 1'
#
loop_
_entity.id
_entity.type
_entity.pdbx_description
1 polymer ?
#
loop_
_entity_poly.entity_id
_entity_poly.type
_entity_poly.pdbx_seq_one_letter_code
_entity_poly.pdbx_strand_id
1 'polypeptide(L)'
;MSRSVAIALPICYAGVMPATARKTIPTATERVGADALDLIRGVFGLSETEVARLFSVSRPALGRWRESGVPVERGADVDRVRELAEYFHRKFLPVRIPQIVRTRGRGLGDKTVLTVIAESGVQPVYAYLERLFSYTPTA
;
A
#
# COMPACT_ATOMS: atom_id res chain seq x y z
N MET A 1 7.21 -23.55 -74.28
CA MET A 1 7.15 -24.81 -73.48
C MET A 1 7.58 -24.43 -72.06
N SER A 2 6.63 -24.25 -71.14
CA SER A 2 6.32 -25.17 -70.03
C SER A 2 7.49 -25.26 -69.01
N ARG A 3 7.39 -24.91 -67.72
CA ARG A 3 6.25 -24.95 -66.79
C ARG A 3 6.41 -23.97 -65.62
N SER A 4 5.28 -23.44 -65.17
CA SER A 4 5.04 -22.86 -63.84
C SER A 4 5.30 -23.87 -62.71
N VAL A 5 5.83 -23.40 -61.59
CA VAL A 5 5.44 -23.88 -60.25
C VAL A 5 5.28 -22.67 -59.36
N ALA A 6 4.02 -22.44 -58.97
CA ALA A 6 3.63 -21.52 -57.93
C ALA A 6 3.85 -22.19 -56.56
N ILE A 7 4.44 -21.48 -55.61
CA ILE A 7 4.32 -21.81 -54.18
C ILE A 7 3.93 -20.54 -53.44
N ALA A 8 2.88 -20.72 -52.64
CA ALA A 8 2.11 -19.74 -51.92
C ALA A 8 2.88 -19.01 -50.80
N LEU A 9 2.54 -17.74 -50.62
CA LEU A 9 2.72 -16.93 -49.42
C LEU A 9 2.10 -17.61 -48.19
N PRO A 10 2.56 -17.29 -46.96
CA PRO A 10 1.79 -16.28 -46.23
C PRO A 10 2.61 -15.30 -45.37
N ILE A 11 2.16 -14.03 -45.40
CA ILE A 11 1.99 -13.15 -44.23
C ILE A 11 3.28 -12.67 -43.55
N CYS A 12 3.77 -11.50 -43.97
CA CYS A 12 4.61 -10.65 -43.12
C CYS A 12 3.78 -10.15 -41.94
N TYR A 13 4.06 -10.69 -40.76
CA TYR A 13 3.42 -10.31 -39.50
C TYR A 13 3.84 -8.88 -39.12
N ALA A 14 2.87 -7.96 -39.14
CA ALA A 14 2.97 -6.69 -38.45
C ALA A 14 3.05 -6.94 -36.94
N GLY A 15 4.19 -6.66 -36.33
CA GLY A 15 4.44 -6.86 -34.90
C GLY A 15 5.30 -5.74 -34.31
N VAL A 16 4.62 -4.66 -33.94
CA VAL A 16 4.80 -3.86 -32.70
C VAL A 16 6.18 -3.91 -32.00
N MET A 17 6.89 -2.77 -32.06
CA MET A 17 7.73 -2.11 -31.03
C MET A 17 8.45 -2.95 -29.95
N PRO A 18 9.74 -2.67 -29.71
CA PRO A 18 10.24 -2.49 -28.36
C PRO A 18 10.22 -0.99 -28.01
N ALA A 19 9.36 -0.65 -27.05
CA ALA A 19 9.33 0.66 -26.42
C ALA A 19 10.72 1.02 -25.90
N THR A 20 11.13 2.25 -26.22
CA THR A 20 12.32 2.93 -25.70
C THR A 20 12.52 2.66 -24.21
N ALA A 21 13.71 2.15 -23.87
CA ALA A 21 14.22 2.08 -22.50
C ALA A 21 14.13 3.47 -21.86
N ARG A 22 13.10 3.69 -21.06
CA ARG A 22 12.99 4.87 -20.21
C ARG A 22 13.95 4.62 -19.03
N LYS A 23 15.06 5.34 -19.03
CA LYS A 23 15.98 5.43 -17.89
C LYS A 23 15.21 6.13 -16.76
N THR A 24 14.51 5.38 -15.92
CA THR A 24 13.88 5.93 -14.70
C THR A 24 14.99 6.21 -13.70
N ILE A 25 15.34 7.48 -13.55
CA ILE A 25 16.02 7.94 -12.36
C ILE A 25 15.04 7.66 -11.22
N PRO A 26 15.37 6.84 -10.22
CA PRO A 26 14.48 6.64 -9.09
C PRO A 26 14.35 7.98 -8.37
N THR A 27 13.21 8.64 -8.55
CA THR A 27 12.93 9.96 -8.00
C THR A 27 12.87 9.79 -6.48
N ALA A 28 13.43 10.70 -5.68
CA ALA A 28 13.51 10.57 -4.21
C ALA A 28 12.18 10.15 -3.55
N THR A 29 11.05 10.56 -4.12
CA THR A 29 9.68 10.16 -3.73
C THR A 29 9.46 8.64 -3.71
N GLU A 30 10.09 7.90 -4.62
CA GLU A 30 9.99 6.44 -4.71
C GLU A 30 10.61 5.76 -3.48
N ARG A 31 11.80 6.22 -3.05
CA ARG A 31 12.45 5.69 -1.84
C ARG A 31 11.70 6.05 -0.56
N VAL A 32 11.17 7.27 -0.47
CA VAL A 32 10.33 7.72 0.66
C VAL A 32 9.12 6.81 0.86
N GLY A 33 8.54 6.30 -0.23
CA GLY A 33 7.41 5.36 -0.16
C GLY A 33 7.78 4.00 0.43
N ALA A 34 8.95 3.46 0.13
CA ALA A 34 9.40 2.17 0.64
C ALA A 34 9.65 2.22 2.17
N ASP A 35 10.34 3.27 2.63
CA ASP A 35 10.60 3.49 4.06
C ASP A 35 9.29 3.65 4.86
N ALA A 36 8.31 4.35 4.29
CA ALA A 36 6.98 4.49 4.88
C ALA A 36 6.26 3.14 5.03
N LEU A 37 6.33 2.27 4.01
CA LEU A 37 5.72 0.93 4.07
C LEU A 37 6.35 0.07 5.16
N ASP A 38 7.67 0.15 5.33
CA ASP A 38 8.38 -0.61 6.36
C ASP A 38 8.13 -0.08 7.77
N LEU A 39 7.99 1.24 7.95
CA LEU A 39 7.57 1.84 9.20
C LEU A 39 6.16 1.37 9.60
N ILE A 40 5.19 1.48 8.67
CA ILE A 40 3.80 1.04 8.91
C ILE A 40 3.78 -0.44 9.31
N ARG A 41 4.52 -1.27 8.57
CA ARG A 41 4.65 -2.69 8.85
C ARG A 41 5.21 -2.94 10.25
N GLY A 42 6.29 -2.25 10.61
CA GLY A 42 6.96 -2.42 11.91
C GLY A 42 6.09 -2.00 13.08
N VAL A 43 5.46 -0.83 12.99
CA VAL A 43 4.64 -0.26 14.07
C VAL A 43 3.38 -1.09 14.32
N PHE A 44 2.67 -1.47 13.26
CA PHE A 44 1.45 -2.29 13.40
C PHE A 44 1.74 -3.79 13.53
N GLY A 45 3.00 -4.20 13.41
CA GLY A 45 3.41 -5.61 13.47
C GLY A 45 2.73 -6.44 12.39
N LEU A 46 2.70 -5.95 11.15
CA LEU A 46 2.01 -6.59 10.03
C LEU A 46 2.94 -7.53 9.27
N SER A 47 2.39 -8.63 8.78
CA SER A 47 2.99 -9.41 7.70
C SER A 47 2.84 -8.68 6.37
N GLU A 48 3.65 -9.05 5.39
CA GLU A 48 3.60 -8.47 4.03
C GLU A 48 2.23 -8.66 3.37
N THR A 49 1.55 -9.76 3.67
CA THR A 49 0.16 -10.01 3.24
C THR A 49 -0.82 -9.03 3.82
N GLU A 50 -0.67 -8.69 5.09
CA GLU A 50 -1.57 -7.77 5.77
C GLU A 50 -1.35 -6.35 5.28
N VAL A 51 -0.10 -5.95 5.01
CA VAL A 51 0.21 -4.66 4.36
C VAL A 51 -0.41 -4.60 2.97
N ALA A 52 -0.30 -5.66 2.17
CA ALA A 52 -0.91 -5.71 0.85
C ALA A 52 -2.44 -5.59 0.92
N ARG A 53 -3.07 -6.26 1.89
CA ARG A 53 -4.51 -6.15 2.15
C ARG A 53 -4.92 -4.75 2.63
N LEU A 54 -4.12 -4.11 3.48
CA LEU A 54 -4.37 -2.76 3.99
C LEU A 54 -4.50 -1.73 2.86
N PHE A 55 -3.63 -1.85 1.84
CA PHE A 55 -3.63 -0.98 0.67
C PHE A 55 -4.46 -1.51 -0.50
N SER A 56 -5.17 -2.63 -0.32
CA SER A 56 -5.97 -3.28 -1.37
C SER A 56 -5.15 -3.58 -2.65
N VAL A 57 -3.90 -4.02 -2.49
CA VAL A 57 -3.00 -4.39 -3.59
C VAL A 57 -2.61 -5.86 -3.50
N SER A 58 -2.14 -6.42 -4.63
CA SER A 58 -1.58 -7.77 -4.63
C SER A 58 -0.18 -7.78 -4.00
N ARG A 59 0.25 -8.90 -3.42
CA ARG A 59 1.61 -9.05 -2.89
C ARG A 59 2.71 -8.69 -3.91
N PRO A 60 2.64 -9.10 -5.20
CA PRO A 60 3.62 -8.69 -6.20
C PRO A 60 3.60 -7.19 -6.48
N ALA A 61 2.43 -6.54 -6.42
CA ALA A 61 2.35 -5.09 -6.55
C ALA A 61 3.02 -4.37 -5.37
N LEU A 62 2.81 -4.87 -4.15
CA LEU A 62 3.49 -4.35 -2.96
C LEU A 62 5.03 -4.54 -3.05
N GLY A 63 5.50 -5.69 -3.54
CA GLY A 63 6.92 -5.92 -3.80
C GLY A 63 7.50 -4.89 -4.76
N ARG A 64 6.81 -4.62 -5.88
CA ARG A 64 7.20 -3.54 -6.80
C ARG A 64 7.20 -2.17 -6.15
N TRP A 65 6.25 -1.87 -5.25
CA TRP A 65 6.24 -0.60 -4.54
C TRP A 65 7.43 -0.43 -3.59
N ARG A 66 7.97 -1.52 -3.04
CA ARG A 66 9.19 -1.45 -2.23
C ARG A 66 10.45 -1.27 -3.08
N GLU A 67 10.52 -1.93 -4.23
CA GLU A 67 11.69 -1.86 -5.12
C GLU A 67 11.75 -0.54 -5.89
N SER A 68 10.60 -0.10 -6.40
CA SER A 68 10.47 1.02 -7.34
C SER A 68 9.72 2.22 -6.75
N GLY A 69 9.31 2.13 -5.48
CA GLY A 69 8.55 3.16 -4.81
C GLY A 69 7.05 3.15 -5.04
N VAL A 70 6.35 3.92 -4.21
CA VAL A 70 4.89 4.01 -4.23
C VAL A 70 4.44 4.96 -5.36
N PRO A 71 3.44 4.58 -6.18
CA PRO A 71 2.86 5.46 -7.19
C PRO A 71 2.34 6.77 -6.60
N VAL A 72 2.48 7.88 -7.33
CA VAL A 72 2.13 9.24 -6.85
C VAL A 72 0.66 9.31 -6.40
N GLU A 73 -0.23 8.63 -7.11
CA GLU A 73 -1.68 8.59 -6.81
C GLU A 73 -1.97 7.90 -5.47
N ARG A 74 -1.05 7.05 -5.00
CA ARG A 74 -1.14 6.31 -3.73
C ARG A 74 -0.24 6.87 -2.64
N GLY A 75 0.69 7.75 -2.98
CA GLY A 75 1.64 8.34 -2.04
C GLY A 75 0.94 9.03 -0.87
N ALA A 76 -0.10 9.82 -1.16
CA ALA A 76 -0.86 10.51 -0.12
C ALA A 76 -1.59 9.55 0.85
N ASP A 77 -2.09 8.42 0.36
CA ASP A 77 -2.75 7.42 1.22
C ASP A 77 -1.74 6.67 2.09
N VAL A 78 -0.60 6.27 1.50
CA VAL A 78 0.49 5.64 2.26
C VAL A 78 1.02 6.59 3.35
N ASP A 79 1.20 7.86 3.02
CA ASP A 79 1.70 8.86 3.95
C ASP A 79 0.73 9.10 5.11
N ARG A 80 -0.58 9.20 4.84
CA ARG A 80 -1.61 9.27 5.90
C ARG A 80 -1.58 8.08 6.84
N VAL A 81 -1.37 6.87 6.32
CA VAL A 81 -1.27 5.66 7.15
C VAL A 81 0.05 5.66 7.94
N ARG A 82 1.15 6.16 7.38
CA ARG A 82 2.42 6.39 8.10
C ARG A 82 2.22 7.34 9.26
N GLU A 83 1.60 8.50 9.03
CA GLU A 83 1.31 9.47 10.10
C GLU A 83 0.45 8.86 11.20
N LEU A 84 -0.55 8.05 10.84
CA LEU A 84 -1.36 7.33 11.80
C LEU A 84 -0.53 6.32 12.60
N ALA A 85 0.35 5.56 11.95
CA ALA A 85 1.25 4.64 12.63
C ALA A 85 2.14 5.38 13.65
N GLU A 86 2.74 6.50 13.26
CA GLU A 86 3.51 7.34 14.17
C GLU A 86 2.65 7.90 15.31
N TYR A 87 1.41 8.28 15.05
CA TYR A 87 0.46 8.70 16.08
C TYR A 87 0.20 7.58 17.10
N PHE A 88 -0.01 6.34 16.64
CA PHE A 88 -0.09 5.17 17.52
C PHE A 88 1.18 4.98 18.34
N HIS A 89 2.35 5.12 17.71
CA HIS A 89 3.64 4.97 18.37
C HIS A 89 3.86 6.02 19.47
N ARG A 90 3.40 7.25 19.27
CA ARG A 90 3.47 8.33 20.28
C ARG A 90 2.49 8.16 21.43
N LYS A 91 1.34 7.51 21.20
CA LYS A 91 0.24 7.41 22.18
C LYS A 91 0.18 6.09 22.94
N PHE A 92 0.71 5.01 22.37
CA PHE A 92 0.62 3.68 22.94
C PHE A 92 2.01 3.04 23.12
N LEU A 93 2.09 2.10 24.06
CA LEU A 93 3.29 1.27 24.21
C LEU A 93 3.51 0.44 22.92
N PRO A 94 4.70 0.48 22.30
CA PRO A 94 4.97 -0.17 21.02
C PRO A 94 4.59 -1.65 20.99
N VAL A 95 4.90 -2.38 22.07
CA VAL A 95 4.58 -3.81 22.23
C VAL A 95 3.07 -4.09 22.22
N ARG A 96 2.21 -3.11 22.56
CA ARG A 96 0.76 -3.27 22.58
C ARG A 96 0.09 -2.89 21.26
N ILE A 97 0.73 -2.09 20.41
CA ILE A 97 0.14 -1.58 19.16
C ILE A 97 -0.37 -2.73 18.28
N PRO A 98 0.40 -3.80 18.01
CA PRO A 98 -0.07 -4.89 17.15
C PRO A 98 -1.36 -5.55 17.66
N GLN A 99 -1.56 -5.59 18.98
CA GLN A 99 -2.77 -6.15 19.57
C GLN A 99 -3.93 -5.16 19.54
N ILE A 100 -3.68 -3.88 19.79
CA ILE A 100 -4.69 -2.82 19.73
C ILE A 100 -5.29 -2.72 18.32
N VAL A 101 -4.45 -2.71 17.29
CA VAL A 101 -4.93 -2.54 15.91
C VAL A 101 -5.73 -3.75 15.39
N ARG A 102 -5.54 -4.94 16.01
CA ARG A 102 -6.27 -6.18 15.70
C ARG A 102 -7.50 -6.39 16.59
N THR A 103 -7.64 -5.64 17.66
CA THR A 103 -8.79 -5.73 18.56
C THR A 103 -9.99 -5.03 17.93
N ARG A 104 -11.16 -5.65 18.01
CA ARG A 104 -12.42 -5.04 17.56
C ARG A 104 -12.84 -3.95 18.55
N GLY A 105 -13.17 -2.77 18.04
CA GLY A 105 -13.64 -1.65 18.85
C GLY A 105 -15.12 -1.37 18.62
N ARG A 106 -15.92 -1.25 19.69
CA ARG A 106 -17.33 -0.83 19.58
C ARG A 106 -17.47 0.54 18.91
N GLY A 107 -16.53 1.46 19.16
CA GLY A 107 -16.49 2.78 18.51
C GLY A 107 -16.10 2.77 17.02
N LEU A 108 -15.72 1.60 16.48
CA LEU A 108 -15.39 1.37 15.08
C LEU A 108 -16.43 0.48 14.38
N GLY A 109 -17.61 0.28 14.98
CA GLY A 109 -18.65 -0.59 14.42
C GLY A 109 -18.26 -2.07 14.46
N ASP A 110 -17.64 -2.52 15.56
CA ASP A 110 -17.15 -3.89 15.78
C ASP A 110 -16.10 -4.37 14.76
N LYS A 111 -15.47 -3.42 14.07
CA LYS A 111 -14.34 -3.64 13.17
C LYS A 111 -13.01 -3.41 13.87
N THR A 112 -11.96 -3.96 13.28
CA THR A 112 -10.58 -3.67 13.69
C THR A 112 -10.12 -2.35 13.07
N VAL A 113 -9.11 -1.72 13.66
CA VAL A 113 -8.48 -0.51 13.10
C VAL A 113 -8.01 -0.78 11.67
N LEU A 114 -7.37 -1.92 11.43
CA LEU A 114 -6.86 -2.31 10.11
C LEU A 114 -7.98 -2.44 9.07
N THR A 115 -9.13 -3.01 9.46
CA THR A 115 -10.30 -3.11 8.59
C THR A 115 -10.85 -1.74 8.22
N VAL A 116 -10.96 -0.84 9.19
CA VAL A 116 -11.48 0.51 8.96
C VAL A 116 -10.56 1.31 8.05
N ILE A 117 -9.23 1.20 8.21
CA ILE A 117 -8.26 1.85 7.32
C ILE A 117 -8.43 1.34 5.88
N ALA A 118 -8.55 0.03 5.70
CA ALA A 118 -8.68 -0.57 4.37
C ALA A 118 -9.98 -0.17 3.66
N GLU A 119 -11.09 0.00 4.39
CA GLU A 119 -12.41 0.26 3.82
C GLU A 119 -12.75 1.76 3.69
N SER A 120 -12.34 2.57 4.66
CA SER A 120 -12.81 3.96 4.82
C SER A 120 -11.67 4.96 5.05
N GLY A 121 -10.41 4.49 5.06
CA GLY A 121 -9.24 5.32 5.29
C GLY A 121 -8.99 5.65 6.77
N VAL A 122 -8.08 6.60 7.00
CA VAL A 122 -7.55 6.89 8.34
C VAL A 122 -8.46 7.77 9.20
N GLN A 123 -9.36 8.54 8.59
CA GLN A 123 -10.15 9.56 9.31
C GLN A 123 -11.07 9.00 10.41
N PRO A 124 -11.83 7.91 10.17
CA PRO A 124 -12.67 7.33 11.23
C PRO A 124 -11.84 6.82 12.42
N VAL A 125 -10.60 6.39 12.18
CA VAL A 125 -9.70 5.94 13.25
C VAL A 125 -9.23 7.12 14.09
N TYR A 126 -8.87 8.25 13.48
CA TYR A 126 -8.53 9.46 14.23
C TYR A 126 -9.69 9.94 15.10
N ALA A 127 -10.91 10.01 14.54
CA ALA A 127 -12.10 10.40 15.30
C ALA A 127 -12.39 9.44 16.47
N TYR A 128 -12.16 8.13 16.27
CA TYR A 128 -12.29 7.15 17.34
C TYR A 128 -11.24 7.35 18.44
N LEU A 129 -9.97 7.56 18.08
CA LEU A 129 -8.89 7.79 19.04
C LEU A 129 -9.08 9.09 19.82
N GLU A 130 -9.52 10.16 19.15
CA GLU A 130 -9.84 11.43 19.80
C GLU A 130 -10.91 11.26 20.88
N ARG A 131 -12.01 10.57 20.56
CA ARG A 131 -13.06 10.23 21.55
C ARG A 131 -12.56 9.34 22.68
N LEU A 132 -11.67 8.39 22.38
CA LEU A 132 -11.10 7.50 23.39
C LEU A 132 -10.27 8.28 24.40
N PHE A 133 -9.46 9.23 23.92
CA PHE A 133 -8.59 10.04 24.77
C PHE A 133 -9.32 11.20 25.44
N SER A 134 -10.37 11.75 24.83
CA SER A 134 -11.17 12.83 25.44
C SER A 134 -11.88 12.38 26.73
N TYR A 135 -12.07 11.08 26.92
CA TYR A 135 -12.66 10.51 28.13
C TYR A 135 -11.63 10.20 29.24
N THR A 136 -10.35 10.49 29.04
CA THR A 136 -9.38 10.41 30.14
C THR A 136 -9.46 11.70 30.95
N PRO A 137 -10.09 11.73 32.14
CA PRO A 137 -10.02 12.92 32.98
C PRO A 137 -8.56 13.15 33.34
N THR A 138 -8.07 14.36 33.10
CA THR A 138 -6.77 14.82 33.58
C THR A 138 -6.82 14.74 35.11
N ALA A 139 -6.15 13.73 35.67
CA ALA A 139 -5.94 13.60 37.11
C ALA A 139 -4.73 14.46 37.54
#